data_AF-A0A4P5QR95-F1
#
_entry.id   AF-A0A4P5QR95-F1
#
_cell.length_a   1.000
_cell.length_b   1.000
_cell.length_c   1.000
_cell.angle_alpha   90.00
_cell.angle_beta   90.00
_cell.angle_gamma   90.00
#
_symmetry.space_group_name_H-M   'P 1'
#
loop_
_entity.id
_entity.type
_entity.pdbx_description
1 polymer ?
#
loop_
_entity_poly.entity_id
_entity_poly.type
_entity_poly.pdbx_seq_one_letter_code
_entity_poly.pdbx_strand_id
1 'polypeptide(L)'
;MNDLFEQSRAYASLGMINEARITALEALDMGYCEEAARTWLVLLAYKRGDFPLVVTLGKNLLARGIKRSLLREYTALALHHLGQSQEALSLLLAFEEHGRTSLQSYLIACFLAATGDSDEAVRHLLISLPEYRGDRGKTWIDGDLKPLWEKFARGSFTMATALLLTECEFDTLREWQPGTGTTWELDPTNYDRLPAELRAVMRFDPIAEAYMIDYSKAPPGSALAVRFEHWMSCEVSENQARFDRARSIAWERVLDAQPRYALAAWRRGDLCATRHHVMWALENQSDRIADYFDLTELAPMIGEMSQMLDSDWDFFSKLRRAREQSVLDPVEALEILDSLPAQWRTHPLLEEIRGLCLEMECRPAEGLACILRACDSTPQDAGPFLSALAVATRRGWKDIIAAVHRSAPASARHYSQWLETAARLKDAEPEKFPEREFRGQSDLGGMIVEENEAVRSRRREEDSRTFR
;
A
#
# COMPACT_ATOMS: atom_id res chain seq x y z
N MET A 1 -31.77 6.88 -30.96
CA MET A 1 -31.82 5.49 -31.48
C MET A 1 -30.60 4.70 -30.97
N ASN A 2 -30.35 4.78 -29.66
CA ASN A 2 -29.35 4.03 -28.85
C ASN A 2 -30.08 2.92 -28.04
N ASP A 3 -31.30 2.58 -28.46
CA ASP A 3 -32.35 2.12 -27.54
C ASP A 3 -32.19 0.66 -27.13
N LEU A 4 -31.88 -0.24 -28.07
CA LEU A 4 -31.72 -1.67 -27.77
C LEU A 4 -30.50 -1.98 -26.89
N PHE A 5 -29.38 -1.29 -27.11
CA PHE A 5 -28.19 -1.50 -26.29
C PHE A 5 -28.40 -0.98 -24.86
N GLU A 6 -29.03 0.19 -24.70
CA GLU A 6 -29.40 0.70 -23.38
C GLU A 6 -30.50 -0.13 -22.71
N GLN A 7 -31.47 -0.65 -23.48
CA GLN A 7 -32.49 -1.59 -22.98
C GLN A 7 -31.85 -2.89 -22.49
N SER A 8 -30.87 -3.43 -23.21
CA SER A 8 -30.10 -4.60 -22.77
C SER A 8 -29.39 -4.32 -21.43
N ARG A 9 -28.77 -3.14 -21.27
CA ARG A 9 -28.15 -2.73 -20.00
C ARG A 9 -29.18 -2.59 -18.89
N ALA A 10 -30.36 -2.05 -19.18
CA ALA A 10 -31.45 -1.93 -18.23
C ALA A 10 -31.93 -3.32 -17.77
N TYR A 11 -32.13 -4.28 -18.68
CA TYR A 11 -32.47 -5.66 -18.28
C TYR A 11 -31.39 -6.28 -17.39
N ALA A 12 -30.11 -6.07 -17.71
CA ALA A 12 -29.03 -6.59 -16.90
C ALA A 12 -29.00 -6.00 -15.48
N SER A 13 -29.29 -4.70 -15.33
CA SER A 13 -29.41 -4.08 -14.00
C SER A 13 -30.56 -4.61 -13.15
N LEU A 14 -31.55 -5.25 -13.78
CA LEU A 14 -32.68 -5.91 -13.12
C LEU A 14 -32.43 -7.40 -12.88
N GLY A 15 -31.23 -7.91 -13.18
CA GLY A 15 -30.90 -9.34 -13.10
C GLY A 15 -31.50 -10.20 -14.21
N MET A 16 -32.16 -9.60 -15.21
CA MET A 16 -32.78 -10.27 -16.37
C MET A 16 -31.72 -10.55 -17.45
N ILE A 17 -30.73 -11.40 -17.12
CA ILE A 17 -29.54 -11.57 -17.95
C ILE A 17 -29.83 -12.29 -19.27
N ASN A 18 -30.84 -13.15 -19.33
CA ASN A 18 -31.23 -13.83 -20.57
C ASN A 18 -31.85 -12.85 -21.56
N GLU A 19 -32.76 -12.01 -21.10
CA GLU A 19 -33.41 -10.96 -21.87
C GLU A 19 -32.38 -9.92 -22.33
N ALA A 20 -31.50 -9.48 -21.42
CA ALA A 20 -30.38 -8.60 -21.75
C ALA A 20 -29.54 -9.17 -22.90
N ARG A 21 -29.23 -10.48 -22.87
CA ARG A 21 -28.46 -11.16 -23.92
C ARG A 21 -29.20 -11.21 -25.24
N ILE A 22 -30.49 -11.54 -25.26
CA ILE A 22 -31.31 -11.56 -26.48
C ILE A 22 -31.29 -10.18 -27.13
N THR A 23 -31.58 -9.12 -26.36
CA THR A 23 -31.59 -7.75 -26.85
C THR A 23 -30.20 -7.29 -27.33
N ALA A 24 -29.12 -7.72 -26.68
CA ALA A 24 -27.75 -7.42 -27.12
C ALA A 24 -27.39 -8.10 -28.46
N LEU A 25 -27.87 -9.33 -28.68
CA LEU A 25 -27.67 -10.03 -29.95
C LEU A 25 -28.47 -9.35 -31.08
N GLU A 26 -29.71 -8.96 -30.82
CA GLU A 26 -30.52 -8.20 -31.79
C GLU A 26 -29.85 -6.86 -32.17
N ALA A 27 -29.32 -6.14 -31.18
CA ALA A 27 -28.57 -4.91 -31.44
C ALA A 27 -27.33 -5.15 -32.33
N LEU A 28 -26.64 -6.28 -32.13
CA LEU A 28 -25.48 -6.68 -32.93
C LEU A 28 -25.87 -7.06 -34.37
N ASP A 29 -26.96 -7.83 -34.55
CA ASP A 29 -27.47 -8.24 -35.86
C ASP A 29 -27.91 -7.03 -36.72
N MET A 30 -28.36 -5.96 -36.06
CA MET A 30 -28.69 -4.68 -36.71
C MET A 30 -27.46 -3.79 -36.97
N GLY A 31 -26.25 -4.25 -36.61
CA GLY A 31 -25.00 -3.53 -36.86
C GLY A 31 -24.71 -2.38 -35.89
N TYR A 32 -25.44 -2.27 -34.78
CA TYR A 32 -25.24 -1.17 -33.83
C TYR A 32 -24.04 -1.43 -32.91
N CYS A 33 -23.13 -0.45 -32.83
CA CYS A 33 -22.04 -0.41 -31.86
C CYS A 33 -21.29 -1.76 -31.73
N GLU A 34 -20.92 -2.37 -32.86
CA GLU A 34 -20.49 -3.77 -32.98
C GLU A 34 -19.46 -4.22 -31.92
N GLU A 35 -18.42 -3.41 -31.67
CA GLU A 35 -17.43 -3.70 -30.62
C GLU A 35 -17.98 -3.60 -29.20
N ALA A 36 -18.85 -2.62 -28.94
CA ALA A 36 -19.48 -2.44 -27.63
C ALA A 36 -20.47 -3.56 -27.33
N ALA A 37 -21.29 -3.93 -28.31
CA ALA A 37 -22.23 -5.03 -28.22
C ALA A 37 -21.49 -6.37 -27.99
N ARG A 38 -20.39 -6.62 -28.72
CA ARG A 38 -19.56 -7.82 -28.51
C ARG A 38 -18.91 -7.85 -27.12
N THR A 39 -18.35 -6.73 -26.68
CA THR A 39 -17.78 -6.64 -25.32
C THR A 39 -18.87 -6.87 -24.27
N TRP A 40 -20.04 -6.29 -24.46
CA TRP A 40 -21.17 -6.47 -23.56
C TRP A 40 -21.66 -7.91 -23.50
N LEU A 41 -21.68 -8.65 -24.61
CA LEU A 41 -22.00 -10.08 -24.62
C LEU A 41 -21.01 -10.91 -23.77
N VAL A 42 -19.74 -10.53 -23.73
CA VAL A 42 -18.75 -11.14 -22.82
C VAL A 42 -19.13 -10.88 -21.36
N LEU A 43 -19.48 -9.63 -21.02
CA LEU A 43 -19.92 -9.27 -19.66
C LEU A 43 -21.20 -10.00 -19.25
N LEU A 44 -22.16 -10.14 -20.16
CA LEU A 44 -23.39 -10.90 -19.89
C LEU A 44 -23.12 -12.40 -19.71
N ALA A 45 -22.16 -12.98 -20.43
CA ALA A 45 -21.71 -14.36 -20.19
C ALA A 45 -21.06 -14.49 -18.80
N TYR A 46 -20.25 -13.51 -18.40
CA TYR A 46 -19.65 -13.48 -17.06
C TYR A 46 -20.71 -13.39 -15.97
N LYS A 47 -21.71 -12.51 -16.12
CA LYS A 47 -22.85 -12.39 -15.19
C LYS A 47 -23.70 -13.65 -15.08
N ARG A 48 -23.57 -14.61 -16.01
CA ARG A 48 -24.22 -15.93 -15.92
C ARG A 48 -23.36 -16.99 -15.25
N GLY A 49 -22.12 -16.67 -14.90
CA GLY A 49 -21.11 -17.64 -14.43
C GLY A 49 -20.57 -18.56 -15.53
N ASP A 50 -20.76 -18.23 -16.83
CA ASP A 50 -20.26 -19.04 -17.95
C ASP A 50 -18.81 -18.67 -18.30
N PHE A 51 -17.89 -18.91 -17.36
CA PHE A 51 -16.48 -18.53 -17.49
C PHE A 51 -15.80 -19.12 -18.74
N PRO A 52 -16.03 -20.39 -19.15
CA PRO A 52 -15.46 -20.92 -20.39
C PRO A 52 -15.89 -20.14 -21.65
N LEU A 53 -17.15 -19.71 -21.71
CA LEU A 53 -17.64 -18.88 -22.81
C LEU A 53 -17.01 -17.48 -22.78
N VAL A 54 -16.88 -16.87 -21.60
CA VAL A 54 -16.20 -15.57 -21.42
C VAL A 54 -14.79 -15.63 -21.98
N VAL A 55 -14.00 -16.65 -21.61
CA VAL A 55 -12.63 -16.82 -22.10
C VAL A 55 -12.60 -16.99 -23.62
N THR A 56 -13.47 -17.83 -24.16
CA THR A 56 -13.54 -18.10 -25.61
C THR A 56 -13.87 -16.84 -26.40
N LEU A 57 -14.93 -16.11 -26.01
CA LEU A 57 -15.32 -14.87 -26.67
C LEU A 57 -14.28 -13.77 -26.47
N GLY A 58 -13.80 -13.61 -25.24
CA GLY A 58 -12.81 -12.61 -24.85
C GLY A 58 -11.52 -12.70 -25.65
N LYS A 59 -10.89 -13.88 -25.67
CA LYS A 59 -9.65 -14.13 -26.45
C LYS A 59 -9.85 -13.89 -27.94
N ASN A 60 -10.99 -14.32 -28.51
CA ASN A 60 -11.30 -14.09 -29.92
C ASN A 60 -11.41 -12.60 -30.26
N LEU A 61 -12.02 -11.79 -29.39
CA LEU A 61 -12.14 -10.34 -29.58
C LEU A 61 -10.80 -9.63 -29.41
N LEU A 62 -9.99 -10.03 -28.42
CA LEU A 62 -8.64 -9.50 -28.21
C LEU A 62 -7.72 -9.80 -29.41
N ALA A 63 -7.78 -11.01 -29.96
CA ALA A 63 -7.02 -11.41 -31.15
C ALA A 63 -7.42 -10.60 -32.41
N ARG A 64 -8.65 -10.08 -32.46
CA ARG A 64 -9.13 -9.17 -33.52
C ARG A 64 -8.73 -7.71 -33.30
N GLY A 65 -8.01 -7.40 -32.22
CA GLY A 65 -7.51 -6.06 -31.95
C GLY A 65 -8.43 -5.16 -31.13
N ILE A 66 -9.52 -5.69 -30.54
CA ILE A 66 -10.39 -4.91 -29.65
C ILE A 66 -9.68 -4.72 -28.32
N LYS A 67 -9.31 -3.48 -27.97
CA LYS A 67 -8.45 -3.15 -26.82
C LYS A 67 -9.20 -2.53 -25.63
N ARG A 68 -10.46 -2.90 -25.40
CA ARG A 68 -11.23 -2.36 -24.26
C ARG A 68 -10.72 -2.92 -22.93
N SER A 69 -10.58 -2.07 -21.91
CA SER A 69 -10.07 -2.47 -20.59
C SER A 69 -10.97 -3.54 -19.95
N LEU A 70 -12.28 -3.28 -19.91
CA LEU A 70 -13.29 -4.20 -19.37
C LEU A 70 -13.24 -5.59 -20.03
N LEU A 71 -12.99 -5.65 -21.35
CA LEU A 71 -12.86 -6.92 -22.05
C LEU A 71 -11.69 -7.74 -21.49
N ARG A 72 -10.53 -7.09 -21.29
CA ARG A 72 -9.34 -7.75 -20.72
C ARG A 72 -9.59 -8.16 -19.28
N GLU A 73 -10.14 -7.28 -18.46
CA GLU A 73 -10.41 -7.50 -17.03
C GLU A 73 -11.33 -8.71 -16.82
N TYR A 74 -12.50 -8.75 -17.48
CA TYR A 74 -13.44 -9.87 -17.34
C TYR A 74 -12.93 -11.17 -18.00
N THR A 75 -12.14 -11.08 -19.07
CA THR A 75 -11.46 -12.27 -19.62
C THR A 75 -10.43 -12.82 -18.64
N ALA A 76 -9.65 -11.94 -17.99
CA ALA A 76 -8.66 -12.33 -17.00
C ALA A 76 -9.32 -12.92 -15.74
N LEU A 77 -10.38 -12.29 -15.23
CA LEU A 77 -11.19 -12.85 -14.13
C LEU A 77 -11.71 -14.26 -14.45
N ALA A 78 -12.29 -14.45 -15.64
CA ALA A 78 -12.78 -15.77 -16.04
C ALA A 78 -11.66 -16.81 -16.20
N LEU A 79 -10.49 -16.40 -16.71
CA LEU A 79 -9.31 -17.28 -16.74
C LEU A 79 -8.87 -17.69 -15.34
N HIS A 80 -8.81 -16.73 -14.42
CA HIS A 80 -8.45 -16.98 -13.03
C HIS A 80 -9.42 -17.94 -12.33
N HIS A 81 -10.74 -17.74 -12.49
CA HIS A 81 -11.77 -18.66 -11.96
C HIS A 81 -11.69 -20.07 -12.55
N LEU A 82 -11.09 -20.23 -13.73
CA LEU A 82 -10.82 -21.52 -14.36
C LEU A 82 -9.44 -22.11 -13.97
N GLY A 83 -8.75 -21.54 -12.98
CA GLY A 83 -7.43 -21.96 -12.52
C GLY A 83 -6.28 -21.57 -13.45
N GLN A 84 -6.51 -20.65 -14.40
CA GLN A 84 -5.52 -20.18 -15.39
C GLN A 84 -4.92 -18.82 -14.98
N SER A 85 -4.62 -18.64 -13.70
CA SER A 85 -4.19 -17.35 -13.11
C SER A 85 -2.92 -16.76 -13.75
N GLN A 86 -1.98 -17.58 -14.20
CA GLN A 86 -0.77 -17.10 -14.90
C GLN A 86 -1.12 -16.43 -16.25
N GLU A 87 -2.08 -17.01 -16.97
CA GLU A 87 -2.54 -16.43 -18.24
C GLU A 87 -3.40 -15.18 -17.98
N ALA A 88 -4.24 -15.21 -16.95
CA ALA A 88 -5.00 -14.05 -16.49
C ALA A 88 -4.08 -12.86 -16.17
N LEU A 89 -3.00 -13.10 -15.42
CA LEU A 89 -1.99 -12.10 -15.07
C LEU A 89 -1.35 -11.49 -16.33
N SER A 90 -1.02 -12.32 -17.33
CA SER A 90 -0.42 -11.85 -18.58
C SER A 90 -1.31 -10.86 -19.35
N LEU A 91 -2.64 -11.00 -19.24
CA LEU A 91 -3.58 -10.04 -19.84
C LEU A 91 -3.60 -8.69 -19.12
N LEU A 92 -3.43 -8.67 -17.79
CA LEU A 92 -3.42 -7.44 -17.00
C LEU A 92 -2.07 -6.74 -17.04
N LEU A 93 -0.96 -7.47 -17.11
CA LEU A 93 0.37 -6.85 -17.24
C LEU A 93 0.60 -6.19 -18.61
N ALA A 94 -0.27 -6.45 -19.59
CA ALA A 94 -0.28 -5.75 -20.88
C ALA A 94 -0.74 -4.28 -20.79
N PHE A 95 -1.22 -3.81 -19.63
CA PHE A 95 -1.41 -2.39 -19.34
C PHE A 95 -0.09 -1.77 -18.87
N GLU A 96 0.24 -0.59 -19.40
CA GLU A 96 1.37 0.22 -18.93
C GLU A 96 1.21 0.52 -17.44
N GLU A 97 2.28 0.42 -16.66
CA GLU A 97 2.24 0.53 -15.19
C GLU A 97 1.63 1.85 -14.72
N HIS A 98 1.93 2.97 -15.39
CA HIS A 98 1.41 4.30 -15.08
C HIS A 98 -0.08 4.49 -15.46
N GLY A 99 -0.63 3.61 -16.29
CA GLY A 99 -2.03 3.65 -16.71
C GLY A 99 -2.93 2.68 -15.96
N ARG A 100 -2.40 1.94 -14.97
CA ARG A 100 -3.16 0.93 -14.24
C ARG A 100 -4.11 1.56 -13.23
N THR A 101 -5.36 1.09 -13.23
CA THR A 101 -6.35 1.46 -12.21
C THR A 101 -6.12 0.71 -10.90
N SER A 102 -6.72 1.18 -9.82
CA SER A 102 -6.69 0.48 -8.52
C SER A 102 -7.35 -0.90 -8.60
N LEU A 103 -8.42 -1.04 -9.39
CA LEU A 103 -9.03 -2.35 -9.68
C LEU A 103 -8.05 -3.30 -10.36
N GLN A 104 -7.33 -2.83 -11.38
CA GLN A 104 -6.36 -3.66 -12.09
C GLN A 104 -5.22 -4.08 -11.17
N SER A 105 -4.75 -3.18 -10.31
CA SER A 105 -3.73 -3.49 -9.30
C SER A 105 -4.25 -4.54 -8.30
N TYR A 106 -5.50 -4.41 -7.86
CA TYR A 106 -6.14 -5.40 -7.00
C TYR A 106 -6.22 -6.79 -7.65
N LEU A 107 -6.70 -6.88 -8.89
CA LEU A 107 -6.78 -8.14 -9.63
C LEU A 107 -5.40 -8.78 -9.85
N ILE A 108 -4.39 -7.96 -10.16
CA ILE A 108 -3.00 -8.42 -10.26
C ILE A 108 -2.54 -9.01 -8.91
N ALA A 109 -2.84 -8.36 -7.78
CA ALA A 109 -2.51 -8.88 -6.46
C ALA A 109 -3.16 -10.25 -6.18
N CYS A 110 -4.44 -10.43 -6.49
CA CYS A 110 -5.14 -11.72 -6.34
C CYS A 110 -4.49 -12.82 -7.20
N PHE A 111 -4.17 -12.51 -8.46
CA PHE A 111 -3.60 -13.51 -9.38
C PHE A 111 -2.15 -13.86 -9.02
N LEU A 112 -1.36 -12.89 -8.55
CA LEU A 112 -0.01 -13.12 -8.02
C LEU A 112 -0.06 -13.97 -6.73
N ALA A 113 -1.00 -13.68 -5.83
CA ALA A 113 -1.19 -14.47 -4.62
C ALA A 113 -1.54 -15.92 -4.95
N ALA A 114 -2.43 -16.15 -5.92
CA ALA A 114 -2.82 -17.48 -6.37
C ALA A 114 -1.70 -18.24 -7.09
N THR A 115 -0.82 -17.53 -7.82
CA THR A 115 0.35 -18.13 -8.51
C THR A 115 1.56 -18.30 -7.59
N GLY A 116 1.51 -17.77 -6.36
CA GLY A 116 2.53 -17.93 -5.33
C GLY A 116 3.56 -16.79 -5.24
N ASP A 117 3.46 -15.77 -6.08
CA ASP A 117 4.30 -14.57 -6.02
C ASP A 117 3.76 -13.58 -4.97
N SER A 118 3.89 -13.97 -3.71
CA SER A 118 3.29 -13.25 -2.58
C SER A 118 3.90 -11.87 -2.35
N ASP A 119 5.19 -11.70 -2.64
CA ASP A 119 5.91 -10.45 -2.35
C ASP A 119 5.44 -9.35 -3.31
N GLU A 120 5.33 -9.65 -4.60
CA GLU A 120 4.81 -8.73 -5.61
C GLU A 120 3.29 -8.50 -5.44
N ALA A 121 2.56 -9.51 -4.97
CA ALA A 121 1.14 -9.38 -4.63
C ALA A 121 0.91 -8.30 -3.56
N VAL A 122 1.73 -8.25 -2.51
CA VAL A 122 1.63 -7.21 -1.46
C VAL A 122 1.85 -5.82 -2.04
N ARG A 123 2.82 -5.65 -2.93
CA ARG A 123 3.09 -4.37 -3.58
C ARG A 123 1.86 -3.89 -4.33
N HIS A 124 1.25 -4.76 -5.14
CA HIS A 124 0.03 -4.44 -5.89
C HIS A 124 -1.19 -4.23 -5.00
N LEU A 125 -1.31 -4.98 -3.90
CA LEU A 125 -2.37 -4.78 -2.93
C LEU A 125 -2.28 -3.39 -2.31
N LEU A 126 -1.10 -2.99 -1.82
CA LEU A 126 -0.87 -1.67 -1.23
C LEU A 126 -1.31 -0.51 -2.15
N ILE A 127 -1.05 -0.65 -3.46
CA ILE A 127 -1.47 0.33 -4.47
C ILE A 127 -2.99 0.46 -4.53
N SER A 128 -3.73 -0.64 -4.36
CA SER A 128 -5.18 -0.67 -4.51
C SER A 128 -5.95 -0.20 -3.27
N LEU A 129 -5.38 -0.36 -2.07
CA LEU A 129 -6.07 -0.15 -0.79
C LEU A 129 -6.70 1.25 -0.60
N PRO A 130 -6.10 2.38 -1.05
CA PRO A 130 -6.69 3.70 -0.87
C PRO A 130 -8.10 3.87 -1.46
N GLU A 131 -8.42 3.20 -2.57
CA GLU A 131 -9.74 3.27 -3.22
C GLU A 131 -10.74 2.24 -2.66
N TYR A 132 -10.27 1.21 -1.96
CA TYR A 132 -11.09 0.11 -1.43
C TYR A 132 -11.27 0.15 0.08
N ARG A 133 -11.05 1.32 0.70
CA ARG A 133 -11.36 1.60 2.12
C ARG A 133 -12.87 1.42 2.37
N GLY A 134 -13.28 0.20 2.73
CA GLY A 134 -14.67 -0.17 3.00
C GLY A 134 -15.33 -1.13 1.99
N ASP A 135 -14.65 -1.50 0.89
CA ASP A 135 -15.16 -2.53 -0.03
C ASP A 135 -14.82 -3.93 0.50
N ARG A 136 -15.73 -4.48 1.31
CA ARG A 136 -15.61 -5.80 1.95
C ARG A 136 -15.17 -6.93 0.98
N GLY A 137 -15.62 -6.86 -0.27
CA GLY A 137 -15.39 -7.91 -1.27
C GLY A 137 -14.01 -7.84 -1.89
N LYS A 138 -13.23 -6.79 -1.60
CA LYS A 138 -11.90 -6.55 -2.19
C LYS A 138 -10.81 -6.38 -1.14
N THR A 139 -10.85 -7.18 -0.06
CA THR A 139 -9.97 -7.07 1.10
C THR A 139 -9.37 -8.43 1.50
N TRP A 140 -8.79 -8.54 2.70
CA TRP A 140 -8.18 -9.76 3.26
C TRP A 140 -9.12 -10.97 3.34
N ILE A 141 -10.43 -10.77 3.22
CA ILE A 141 -11.46 -11.83 3.19
C ILE A 141 -11.47 -12.57 1.84
N ASP A 142 -10.96 -11.94 0.78
CA ASP A 142 -10.92 -12.51 -0.56
C ASP A 142 -10.19 -13.87 -0.54
N GLY A 143 -10.84 -14.87 -1.14
CA GLY A 143 -10.37 -16.25 -1.20
C GLY A 143 -9.00 -16.41 -1.84
N ASP A 144 -8.66 -15.53 -2.77
CA ASP A 144 -7.42 -15.50 -3.54
C ASP A 144 -6.24 -14.98 -2.72
N LEU A 145 -6.49 -14.12 -1.73
CA LEU A 145 -5.46 -13.57 -0.83
C LEU A 145 -5.18 -14.48 0.38
N LYS A 146 -6.04 -15.46 0.68
CA LYS A 146 -5.84 -16.37 1.84
C LYS A 146 -4.49 -17.09 1.85
N PRO A 147 -3.99 -17.67 0.73
CA PRO A 147 -2.67 -18.32 0.71
C PRO A 147 -1.53 -17.38 1.09
N LEU A 148 -1.66 -16.10 0.75
CA LEU A 148 -0.69 -15.06 1.09
C LEU A 148 -0.68 -14.82 2.61
N TRP A 149 -1.84 -14.68 3.24
CA TRP A 149 -1.92 -14.51 4.71
C TRP A 149 -1.42 -15.73 5.48
N GLU A 150 -1.72 -16.95 5.00
CA GLU A 150 -1.19 -18.18 5.60
C GLU A 150 0.34 -18.25 5.53
N LYS A 151 0.92 -17.89 4.39
CA LYS A 151 2.37 -17.84 4.21
C LYS A 151 3.01 -16.82 5.14
N PHE A 152 2.44 -15.62 5.25
CA PHE A 152 3.00 -14.55 6.05
C PHE A 152 2.79 -14.72 7.55
N ALA A 153 1.69 -15.35 7.99
CA ALA A 153 1.49 -15.69 9.39
C ALA A 153 2.58 -16.64 9.93
N ARG A 154 3.30 -17.36 9.05
CA ARG A 154 4.49 -18.17 9.38
C ARG A 154 5.80 -17.40 9.32
N GLY A 155 5.78 -16.11 8.99
CA GLY A 155 6.98 -15.29 8.76
C GLY A 155 7.68 -15.59 7.44
N SER A 156 7.02 -16.18 6.44
CA SER A 156 7.67 -16.47 5.16
C SER A 156 7.52 -15.29 4.19
N PHE A 157 8.34 -14.26 4.37
CA PHE A 157 8.40 -13.06 3.52
C PHE A 157 9.76 -12.37 3.63
N THR A 158 10.12 -11.60 2.61
CA THR A 158 11.35 -10.81 2.57
C THR A 158 11.26 -9.57 3.48
N MET A 159 12.40 -8.95 3.77
CA MET A 159 12.43 -7.68 4.51
C MET A 159 11.69 -6.55 3.74
N ALA A 160 11.79 -6.53 2.42
CA ALA A 160 11.04 -5.58 1.59
C ALA A 160 9.52 -5.72 1.79
N THR A 161 9.01 -6.97 1.83
CA THR A 161 7.61 -7.23 2.14
C THR A 161 7.25 -6.91 3.59
N ALA A 162 8.16 -7.15 4.54
CA ALA A 162 7.94 -6.77 5.93
C ALA A 162 7.67 -5.26 6.05
N LEU A 163 8.45 -4.43 5.36
CA LEU A 163 8.28 -2.98 5.33
C LEU A 163 6.93 -2.58 4.73
N LEU A 164 6.58 -3.14 3.57
CA LEU A 164 5.27 -2.88 2.94
C LEU A 164 4.10 -3.18 3.89
N LEU A 165 4.21 -4.25 4.69
CA LEU A 165 3.18 -4.62 5.68
C LEU A 165 3.10 -3.69 6.89
N THR A 166 4.09 -2.82 7.11
CA THR A 166 4.04 -1.79 8.17
C THR A 166 3.27 -0.53 7.75
N GLU A 167 2.99 -0.36 6.45
CA GLU A 167 2.27 0.81 5.93
C GLU A 167 0.85 0.93 6.51
N CYS A 168 0.40 2.17 6.68
CA CYS A 168 -0.87 2.47 7.35
C CYS A 168 -2.10 2.18 6.49
N GLU A 169 -1.95 2.06 5.17
CA GLU A 169 -3.02 1.61 4.28
C GLU A 169 -3.48 0.20 4.65
N PHE A 170 -2.60 -0.64 5.19
CA PHE A 170 -3.00 -1.95 5.70
C PHE A 170 -3.84 -1.87 6.99
N ASP A 171 -3.88 -0.74 7.69
CA ASP A 171 -4.79 -0.56 8.83
C ASP A 171 -6.24 -0.41 8.39
N THR A 172 -6.51 0.09 7.18
CA THR A 172 -7.89 0.24 6.67
C THR A 172 -8.58 -1.11 6.48
N LEU A 173 -7.80 -2.18 6.37
CA LEU A 173 -8.31 -3.55 6.35
C LEU A 173 -8.98 -3.94 7.67
N ARG A 174 -8.58 -3.35 8.80
CA ARG A 174 -9.15 -3.64 10.13
C ARG A 174 -10.43 -2.86 10.41
N GLU A 175 -10.67 -1.77 9.67
CA GLU A 175 -11.81 -0.89 9.88
C GLU A 175 -13.14 -1.58 9.57
N TRP A 176 -13.13 -2.59 8.70
CA TRP A 176 -14.32 -3.38 8.39
C TRP A 176 -14.49 -4.54 9.39
N GLN A 177 -15.66 -4.59 10.02
CA GLN A 177 -16.08 -5.69 10.89
C GLN A 177 -17.50 -6.14 10.49
N PRO A 178 -17.80 -7.45 10.43
CA PRO A 178 -19.13 -7.92 10.08
C PRO A 178 -20.14 -7.55 11.18
N GLY A 179 -21.23 -6.91 10.80
CA GLY A 179 -22.38 -6.66 11.67
C GLY A 179 -23.34 -7.85 11.74
N THR A 180 -24.30 -7.79 12.66
CA THR A 180 -25.45 -8.71 12.67
C THR A 180 -26.27 -8.56 11.39
N GLY A 181 -26.63 -9.70 10.76
CA GLY A 181 -27.40 -9.70 9.52
C GLY A 181 -26.59 -9.30 8.27
N THR A 182 -25.26 -9.33 8.34
CA THR A 182 -24.38 -9.12 7.17
C THR A 182 -24.77 -10.10 6.06
N THR A 183 -25.13 -9.57 4.89
CA THR A 183 -25.40 -10.39 3.70
C THR A 183 -24.08 -10.83 3.11
N TRP A 184 -23.78 -12.13 3.09
CA TRP A 184 -22.48 -12.62 2.60
C TRP A 184 -22.48 -12.83 1.09
N GLU A 185 -21.43 -12.32 0.44
CA GLU A 185 -21.09 -12.54 -0.96
C GLU A 185 -19.81 -13.36 -1.01
N LEU A 186 -19.81 -14.44 -1.79
CA LEU A 186 -18.61 -15.25 -2.03
C LEU A 186 -18.16 -15.12 -3.47
N ASP A 187 -16.90 -14.81 -3.67
CA ASP A 187 -16.23 -15.09 -4.94
C ASP A 187 -16.23 -16.61 -5.24
N PRO A 188 -15.99 -17.00 -6.50
CA PRO A 188 -15.91 -18.41 -6.89
C PRO A 188 -14.87 -19.24 -6.10
N THR A 189 -13.71 -18.66 -5.77
CA THR A 189 -12.66 -19.33 -4.99
C THR A 189 -13.14 -19.71 -3.58
N ASN A 190 -13.88 -18.84 -2.93
CA ASN A 190 -14.50 -19.05 -1.62
C ASN A 190 -15.67 -20.04 -1.69
N TYR A 191 -16.47 -19.97 -2.76
CA TYR A 191 -17.55 -20.94 -3.01
C TYR A 191 -17.02 -22.38 -3.08
N ASP A 192 -15.91 -22.62 -3.76
CA ASP A 192 -15.35 -23.96 -3.93
C ASP A 192 -14.83 -24.58 -2.62
N ARG A 193 -14.52 -23.75 -1.62
CA ARG A 193 -14.08 -24.17 -0.28
C ARG A 193 -15.24 -24.50 0.66
N LEU A 194 -16.48 -24.16 0.30
CA LEU A 194 -17.64 -24.45 1.14
C LEU A 194 -17.87 -25.96 1.31
N PRO A 195 -18.28 -26.41 2.50
CA PRO A 195 -18.87 -27.73 2.71
C PRO A 195 -19.94 -28.03 1.66
N ALA A 196 -19.98 -29.27 1.15
CA ALA A 196 -20.86 -29.66 0.05
C ALA A 196 -22.35 -29.36 0.31
N GLU A 197 -22.78 -29.52 1.56
CA GLU A 197 -24.14 -29.21 2.03
C GLU A 197 -24.48 -27.70 1.96
N LEU A 198 -23.50 -26.81 2.19
CA LEU A 198 -23.69 -25.37 2.06
C LEU A 198 -23.69 -24.96 0.59
N ARG A 199 -22.85 -25.56 -0.25
CA ARG A 199 -22.83 -25.30 -1.70
C ARG A 199 -24.19 -25.53 -2.38
N ALA A 200 -24.97 -26.51 -1.90
CA ALA A 200 -26.29 -26.83 -2.45
C ALA A 200 -27.35 -25.72 -2.27
N VAL A 201 -27.15 -24.85 -1.27
CA VAL A 201 -28.03 -23.72 -0.97
C VAL A 201 -27.47 -22.38 -1.42
N MET A 202 -26.36 -22.36 -2.15
CA MET A 202 -25.86 -21.14 -2.77
C MET A 202 -26.47 -20.93 -4.16
N ARG A 203 -26.56 -19.68 -4.57
CA ARG A 203 -26.94 -19.24 -5.91
C ARG A 203 -26.01 -18.13 -6.35
N PHE A 204 -25.55 -18.17 -7.60
CA PHE A 204 -24.85 -17.04 -8.18
C PHE A 204 -25.83 -15.90 -8.43
N ASP A 205 -25.56 -14.73 -7.85
CA ASP A 205 -26.34 -13.52 -8.08
C ASP A 205 -25.69 -12.69 -9.21
N PRO A 206 -26.38 -12.47 -10.34
CA PRO A 206 -25.82 -11.79 -11.49
C PRO A 206 -25.66 -10.27 -11.31
N ILE A 207 -26.30 -9.69 -10.29
CA ILE A 207 -26.19 -8.27 -9.94
C ILE A 207 -24.95 -8.09 -9.06
N ALA A 208 -24.81 -8.90 -8.02
CA ALA A 208 -23.65 -8.87 -7.13
C ALA A 208 -22.39 -9.50 -7.76
N GLU A 209 -22.53 -10.29 -8.82
CA GLU A 209 -21.45 -11.06 -9.45
C GLU A 209 -20.74 -12.03 -8.48
N ALA A 210 -21.50 -12.55 -7.51
CA ALA A 210 -21.02 -13.38 -6.41
C ALA A 210 -22.02 -14.49 -6.06
N TYR A 211 -21.54 -15.54 -5.37
CA TYR A 211 -22.39 -16.56 -4.78
C TYR A 211 -22.98 -16.06 -3.46
N MET A 212 -24.30 -16.17 -3.33
CA MET A 212 -25.06 -15.78 -2.15
C MET A 212 -25.96 -16.92 -1.69
N ILE A 213 -26.38 -16.91 -0.43
CA ILE A 213 -27.33 -17.90 0.06
C ILE A 213 -28.70 -17.74 -0.62
N ASP A 214 -29.25 -18.85 -1.11
CA ASP A 214 -30.60 -18.91 -1.64
C ASP A 214 -31.60 -19.08 -0.49
N TYR A 215 -32.12 -17.96 0.00
CA TYR A 215 -33.07 -17.97 1.12
C TYR A 215 -34.39 -18.70 0.81
N SER A 216 -34.69 -19.03 -0.46
CA SER A 216 -35.81 -19.92 -0.78
C SER A 216 -35.53 -21.38 -0.40
N LYS A 217 -34.26 -21.78 -0.37
CA LYS A 217 -33.80 -23.12 0.02
C LYS A 217 -33.34 -23.18 1.48
N ALA A 218 -32.82 -22.08 2.00
CA ALA A 218 -32.36 -21.96 3.39
C ALA A 218 -32.87 -20.64 4.01
N PRO A 219 -34.14 -20.60 4.48
CA PRO A 219 -34.70 -19.38 5.06
C PRO A 219 -33.88 -18.85 6.24
N PRO A 220 -33.94 -17.53 6.54
CA PRO A 220 -33.27 -16.95 7.69
C PRO A 220 -33.60 -17.70 8.99
N GLY A 221 -32.57 -17.99 9.80
CA GLY A 221 -32.70 -18.76 11.05
C GLY A 221 -32.84 -20.28 10.88
N SER A 222 -32.90 -20.81 9.65
CA SER A 222 -32.79 -22.25 9.41
C SER A 222 -31.41 -22.78 9.82
N ALA A 223 -31.31 -24.08 10.14
CA ALA A 223 -30.04 -24.69 10.53
C ALA A 223 -28.93 -24.50 9.47
N LEU A 224 -29.27 -24.53 8.18
CA LEU A 224 -28.31 -24.29 7.09
C LEU A 224 -27.87 -22.83 7.02
N ALA A 225 -28.79 -21.87 7.17
CA ALA A 225 -28.45 -20.44 7.19
C ALA A 225 -27.54 -20.10 8.39
N VAL A 226 -27.87 -20.61 9.59
CA VAL A 226 -27.05 -20.41 10.80
C VAL A 226 -25.66 -21.04 10.64
N ARG A 227 -25.56 -22.24 10.05
CA ARG A 227 -24.26 -22.88 9.78
C ARG A 227 -23.44 -22.10 8.75
N PHE A 228 -24.07 -21.55 7.72
CA PHE A 228 -23.39 -20.70 6.75
C PHE A 228 -22.85 -19.42 7.40
N GLU A 229 -23.67 -18.73 8.18
CA GLU A 229 -23.23 -17.54 8.93
C GLU A 229 -22.08 -17.86 9.89
N HIS A 230 -22.15 -19.00 10.58
CA HIS A 230 -21.07 -19.45 11.45
C HIS A 230 -19.79 -19.73 10.67
N TRP A 231 -19.87 -20.44 9.53
CA TRP A 231 -18.72 -20.71 8.66
C TRP A 231 -18.07 -19.42 8.17
N MET A 232 -18.87 -18.46 7.70
CA MET A 232 -18.36 -17.14 7.28
C MET A 232 -17.68 -16.39 8.42
N SER A 233 -18.29 -16.40 9.61
CA SER A 233 -17.70 -15.77 10.79
C SER A 233 -16.36 -16.40 11.17
N CYS A 234 -16.24 -17.73 11.09
CA CYS A 234 -14.98 -18.44 11.31
C CYS A 234 -13.93 -18.06 10.25
N GLU A 235 -14.27 -18.09 8.95
CA GLU A 235 -13.35 -17.71 7.87
C GLU A 235 -12.83 -16.28 8.02
N VAL A 236 -13.72 -15.34 8.35
CA VAL A 236 -13.35 -13.94 8.60
C VAL A 236 -12.43 -13.86 9.83
N SER A 237 -12.79 -14.48 10.94
CA SER A 237 -11.95 -14.46 12.15
C SER A 237 -10.56 -15.07 11.93
N GLU A 238 -10.48 -16.18 11.19
CA GLU A 238 -9.22 -16.86 10.89
C GLU A 238 -8.32 -16.03 9.98
N ASN A 239 -8.86 -15.44 8.91
CA ASN A 239 -8.05 -14.63 8.00
C ASN A 239 -7.58 -13.34 8.66
N GLN A 240 -8.43 -12.71 9.49
CA GLN A 240 -8.02 -11.57 10.31
C GLN A 240 -6.87 -11.96 11.25
N ALA A 241 -6.99 -13.08 11.97
CA ALA A 241 -5.94 -13.54 12.87
C ALA A 241 -4.61 -13.83 12.15
N ARG A 242 -4.67 -14.39 10.93
CA ARG A 242 -3.48 -14.62 10.09
C ARG A 242 -2.85 -13.31 9.63
N PHE A 243 -3.67 -12.36 9.18
CA PHE A 243 -3.23 -11.03 8.79
C PHE A 243 -2.57 -10.28 9.97
N ASP A 244 -3.21 -10.25 11.14
CA ASP A 244 -2.69 -9.59 12.33
C ASP A 244 -1.38 -10.22 12.79
N ARG A 245 -1.28 -11.56 12.76
CA ARG A 245 -0.04 -12.28 13.03
C ARG A 245 1.05 -11.94 12.02
N ALA A 246 0.74 -11.90 10.72
CA ALA A 246 1.68 -11.51 9.68
C ALA A 246 2.24 -10.10 9.92
N ARG A 247 1.36 -9.14 10.21
CA ARG A 247 1.77 -7.75 10.51
C ARG A 247 2.58 -7.67 11.79
N SER A 248 2.22 -8.37 12.85
CA SER A 248 3.02 -8.42 14.09
C SER A 248 4.44 -8.94 13.82
N ILE A 249 4.59 -10.04 13.06
CA ILE A 249 5.91 -10.56 12.68
C ILE A 249 6.68 -9.54 11.81
N ALA A 250 5.99 -8.87 10.89
CA ALA A 250 6.61 -7.87 10.02
C ALA A 250 7.13 -6.68 10.83
N TRP A 251 6.32 -6.15 11.74
CA TRP A 251 6.68 -5.08 12.66
C TRP A 251 7.92 -5.42 13.48
N GLU A 252 7.93 -6.59 14.14
CA GLU A 252 9.08 -7.05 14.93
C GLU A 252 10.35 -7.18 14.07
N ARG A 253 10.24 -7.73 12.86
CA ARG A 253 11.40 -7.83 11.96
C ARG A 253 11.95 -6.47 11.53
N VAL A 254 11.07 -5.52 11.27
CA VAL A 254 11.49 -4.15 10.90
C VAL A 254 12.14 -3.49 12.11
N LEU A 255 11.61 -3.67 13.32
CA LEU A 255 12.19 -3.20 14.58
C LEU A 255 13.58 -3.81 14.83
N ASP A 256 13.74 -5.12 14.65
CA ASP A 256 15.02 -5.85 14.79
C ASP A 256 16.08 -5.37 13.81
N ALA A 257 15.67 -4.85 12.66
CA ALA A 257 16.59 -4.34 11.66
C ALA A 257 17.05 -2.89 11.91
N GLN A 258 16.34 -2.11 12.75
CA GLN A 258 16.62 -0.68 12.91
C GLN A 258 18.05 -0.37 13.41
N PRO A 259 18.64 -1.08 14.39
CA PRO A 259 20.01 -0.82 14.83
C PRO A 259 21.04 -0.98 13.69
N ARG A 260 20.87 -2.02 12.86
CA ARG A 260 21.72 -2.26 11.68
C ARG A 260 21.56 -1.14 10.65
N TYR A 261 20.34 -0.65 10.44
CA TYR A 261 20.06 0.41 9.48
C TYR A 261 20.57 1.77 9.94
N ALA A 262 20.39 2.11 11.22
CA ALA A 262 20.96 3.30 11.83
C ALA A 262 22.48 3.32 11.67
N LEU A 263 23.16 2.22 11.96
CA LEU A 263 24.61 2.11 11.80
C LEU A 263 25.06 2.24 10.33
N ALA A 264 24.32 1.63 9.41
CA ALA A 264 24.60 1.74 7.98
C ALA A 264 24.45 3.18 7.47
N ALA A 265 23.38 3.87 7.89
CA ALA A 265 23.16 5.29 7.58
C ALA A 265 24.28 6.18 8.14
N TRP A 266 24.68 5.94 9.39
CA TRP A 266 25.77 6.67 10.04
C TRP A 266 27.09 6.53 9.27
N ARG A 267 27.43 5.32 8.85
CA ARG A 267 28.64 5.04 8.06
C ARG A 267 28.64 5.72 6.69
N ARG A 268 27.47 6.08 6.15
CA ARG A 268 27.34 6.89 4.92
C ARG A 268 27.41 8.40 5.19
N GLY A 269 27.49 8.83 6.44
CA GLY A 269 27.41 10.24 6.82
C GLY A 269 25.99 10.82 6.73
N ASP A 270 24.97 9.96 6.81
CA ASP A 270 23.57 10.37 6.75
C ASP A 270 22.95 10.41 8.16
N LEU A 271 23.12 11.56 8.82
CA LEU A 271 22.62 11.77 10.18
C LEU A 271 21.08 11.76 10.24
N CYS A 272 20.42 12.26 9.20
CA CYS A 272 18.97 12.30 9.10
C CYS A 272 18.40 10.87 9.10
N ALA A 273 18.90 10.02 8.20
CA ALA A 273 18.51 8.61 8.13
C ALA A 273 18.86 7.85 9.42
N THR A 274 20.04 8.10 10.00
CA THR A 274 20.47 7.49 11.27
C THR A 274 19.45 7.80 12.38
N ARG A 275 19.16 9.08 12.59
CA ARG A 275 18.21 9.56 13.59
C ARG A 275 16.81 9.02 13.35
N HIS A 276 16.37 8.96 12.10
CA HIS A 276 15.08 8.41 11.72
C HIS A 276 14.95 6.94 12.15
N HIS A 277 15.94 6.09 11.89
CA HIS A 277 15.89 4.68 12.30
C HIS A 277 15.83 4.48 13.82
N VAL A 278 16.63 5.25 14.57
CA VAL A 278 16.58 5.18 16.04
C VAL A 278 15.23 5.68 16.55
N MET A 279 14.78 6.86 16.11
CA MET A 279 13.48 7.41 16.53
C MET A 279 12.33 6.48 16.19
N TRP A 280 12.29 5.93 14.97
CA TRP A 280 11.23 5.02 14.57
C TRP A 280 11.15 3.80 15.48
N ALA A 281 12.30 3.25 15.92
CA ALA A 281 12.31 2.17 16.90
C ALA A 281 11.71 2.62 18.25
N LEU A 282 12.17 3.76 18.79
CA LEU A 282 11.74 4.26 20.11
C LEU A 282 10.29 4.74 20.14
N GLU A 283 9.76 5.25 19.02
CA GLU A 283 8.37 5.66 18.86
C GLU A 283 7.40 4.48 18.88
N ASN A 284 7.89 3.28 18.57
CA ASN A 284 7.13 2.05 18.60
C ASN A 284 7.37 1.25 19.88
N GLN A 285 8.62 1.20 20.38
CA GLN A 285 9.03 0.46 21.57
C GLN A 285 10.24 1.16 22.25
N SER A 286 9.99 1.97 23.29
CA SER A 286 11.03 2.76 23.98
C SER A 286 12.17 1.91 24.57
N ASP A 287 11.89 0.68 25.01
CA ASP A 287 12.87 -0.25 25.58
C ASP A 287 13.93 -0.73 24.56
N ARG A 288 13.65 -0.60 23.27
CA ARG A 288 14.59 -0.89 22.17
C ARG A 288 15.80 0.03 22.15
N ILE A 289 15.83 1.10 22.96
CA ILE A 289 17.05 1.90 23.17
C ILE A 289 18.23 1.02 23.58
N ALA A 290 17.97 -0.07 24.31
CA ALA A 290 18.99 -1.01 24.76
C ALA A 290 19.78 -1.67 23.60
N ASP A 291 19.12 -1.91 22.46
CA ASP A 291 19.71 -2.56 21.29
C ASP A 291 20.79 -1.70 20.60
N TYR A 292 20.84 -0.41 20.93
CA TYR A 292 21.79 0.52 20.35
C TYR A 292 23.02 0.78 21.23
N PHE A 293 23.04 0.34 22.49
CA PHE A 293 24.16 0.61 23.39
C PHE A 293 25.47 -0.04 22.95
N ASP A 294 25.40 -1.17 22.24
CA ASP A 294 26.57 -1.85 21.69
C ASP A 294 27.12 -1.16 20.42
N LEU A 295 26.38 -0.19 19.86
CA LEU A 295 26.77 0.58 18.67
C LEU A 295 27.57 1.82 19.08
N THR A 296 28.84 1.60 19.45
CA THR A 296 29.71 2.66 19.98
C THR A 296 29.82 3.89 19.07
N GLU A 297 29.70 3.71 17.75
CA GLU A 297 29.70 4.80 16.78
C GLU A 297 28.52 5.77 16.95
N LEU A 298 27.39 5.30 17.50
CA LEU A 298 26.17 6.07 17.72
C LEU A 298 26.06 6.62 19.15
N ALA A 299 27.04 6.35 20.03
CA ALA A 299 26.96 6.63 21.46
C ALA A 299 26.50 8.07 21.83
N PRO A 300 26.93 9.15 21.14
CA PRO A 300 26.43 10.50 21.45
C PRO A 300 24.92 10.65 21.23
N MET A 301 24.40 10.13 20.11
CA MET A 301 22.97 10.18 19.79
C MET A 301 22.15 9.30 20.74
N ILE A 302 22.63 8.09 21.00
CA ILE A 302 21.95 7.15 21.91
C ILE A 302 21.94 7.71 23.34
N GLY A 303 23.03 8.35 23.78
CA GLY A 303 23.09 9.02 25.08
C GLY A 303 22.06 10.15 25.21
N GLU A 304 21.89 10.97 24.17
CA GLU A 304 20.86 12.02 24.13
C GLU A 304 19.44 11.44 24.16
N MET A 305 19.15 10.44 23.32
CA MET A 305 17.82 9.80 23.29
C MET A 305 17.51 9.05 24.58
N SER A 306 18.50 8.45 25.23
CA SER A 306 18.36 7.85 26.57
C SER A 306 17.98 8.90 27.61
N GLN A 307 18.62 10.07 27.60
CA GLN A 307 18.27 11.16 28.51
C GLN A 307 16.85 11.69 28.27
N MET A 308 16.37 11.70 27.03
CA MET A 308 14.97 12.02 26.72
C MET A 308 14.02 11.00 27.35
N LEU A 309 14.29 9.70 27.20
CA LEU A 309 13.52 8.62 27.81
C LEU A 309 13.57 8.65 29.35
N ASP A 310 14.72 8.98 29.94
CA ASP A 310 14.86 9.11 31.39
C ASP A 310 14.04 10.29 31.93
N SER A 311 13.88 11.35 31.14
CA SER A 311 13.05 12.51 31.50
C SER A 311 11.55 12.29 31.33
N ASP A 312 11.17 11.42 30.39
CA ASP A 312 9.80 11.01 30.11
C ASP A 312 9.81 9.71 29.28
N TRP A 313 9.39 8.59 29.88
CA TRP A 313 9.44 7.29 29.22
C TRP A 313 8.60 7.23 27.93
N ASP A 314 7.56 8.06 27.86
CA ASP A 314 6.66 8.16 26.70
C ASP A 314 7.10 9.24 25.69
N PHE A 315 8.31 9.82 25.83
CA PHE A 315 8.77 10.97 25.03
C PHE A 315 8.57 10.75 23.52
N PHE A 316 9.08 9.64 22.99
CA PHE A 316 9.01 9.34 21.56
C PHE A 316 7.60 8.95 21.10
N SER A 317 6.83 8.26 21.93
CA SER A 317 5.41 7.98 21.65
C SER A 317 4.57 9.27 21.54
N LYS A 318 4.80 10.23 22.45
CA LYS A 318 4.20 11.57 22.37
C LYS A 318 4.66 12.33 21.13
N LEU A 319 5.95 12.25 20.79
CA LEU A 319 6.51 12.88 19.60
C LEU A 319 5.85 12.35 18.31
N ARG A 320 5.68 11.02 18.21
CA ARG A 320 4.95 10.37 17.12
C ARG A 320 3.52 10.89 17.04
N ARG A 321 2.79 10.90 18.16
CA ARG A 321 1.40 11.40 18.22
C ARG A 321 1.29 12.85 17.78
N ALA A 322 2.23 13.71 18.19
CA ALA A 322 2.27 15.10 17.74
C ALA A 322 2.45 15.21 16.21
N ARG A 323 3.31 14.39 15.60
CA ARG A 323 3.46 14.38 14.14
C ARG A 323 2.20 13.86 13.43
N GLU A 324 1.59 12.80 13.92
CA GLU A 324 0.34 12.26 13.37
C GLU A 324 -0.80 13.30 13.45
N GLN A 325 -0.89 14.04 14.55
CA GLN A 325 -1.89 15.10 14.72
C GLN A 325 -1.56 16.39 13.97
N SER A 326 -0.31 16.65 13.61
CA SER A 326 0.11 17.92 12.98
C SER A 326 -0.71 18.31 11.74
N VAL A 327 -1.24 17.32 11.00
CA VAL A 327 -2.06 17.53 9.80
C VAL A 327 -3.56 17.58 10.13
N LEU A 328 -4.00 16.87 11.16
CA LEU A 328 -5.42 16.68 11.50
C LEU A 328 -5.90 17.72 12.52
N ASP A 329 -5.13 17.91 13.59
CA ASP A 329 -5.35 18.86 14.67
C ASP A 329 -4.00 19.47 15.11
N PRO A 330 -3.53 20.53 14.43
CA PRO A 330 -2.27 21.16 14.73
C PRO A 330 -2.24 21.86 16.11
N VAL A 331 -3.40 22.17 16.71
CA VAL A 331 -3.49 22.71 18.08
C VAL A 331 -3.17 21.60 19.08
N GLU A 332 -3.81 20.44 18.96
CA GLU A 332 -3.52 19.29 19.82
C GLU A 332 -2.04 18.88 19.67
N ALA A 333 -1.51 18.88 18.45
CA ALA A 333 -0.10 18.59 18.21
C ALA A 333 0.83 19.53 19.00
N LEU A 334 0.53 20.84 19.03
CA LEU A 334 1.30 21.81 19.82
C LEU A 334 1.14 21.60 21.33
N GLU A 335 -0.05 21.27 21.81
CA GLU A 335 -0.29 20.93 23.23
C GLU A 335 0.52 19.70 23.66
N ILE A 336 0.59 18.67 22.82
CA ILE A 336 1.42 17.48 23.07
C ILE A 336 2.90 17.90 23.16
N LEU A 337 3.39 18.71 22.22
CA LEU A 337 4.77 19.19 22.25
C LEU A 337 5.08 20.06 23.47
N ASP A 338 4.11 20.86 23.94
CA ASP A 338 4.26 21.69 25.14
C ASP A 338 4.24 20.88 26.45
N SER A 339 3.64 19.68 26.40
CA SER A 339 3.61 18.71 27.52
C SER A 339 4.94 17.96 27.72
N LEU A 340 5.81 17.94 26.72
CA LEU A 340 7.14 17.32 26.83
C LEU A 340 8.05 18.09 27.82
N PRO A 341 9.04 17.43 28.45
CA PRO A 341 9.88 18.08 29.47
C PRO A 341 10.55 19.35 28.96
N ALA A 342 10.47 20.42 29.75
CA ALA A 342 10.81 21.77 29.32
C ALA A 342 12.26 21.94 28.83
N GLN A 343 13.19 21.13 29.35
CA GLN A 343 14.60 21.12 28.95
C GLN A 343 14.82 20.76 27.48
N TRP A 344 13.88 20.05 26.84
CA TRP A 344 13.99 19.62 25.44
C TRP A 344 13.29 20.58 24.47
N ARG A 345 12.63 21.63 24.94
CA ARG A 345 11.80 22.51 24.07
C ARG A 345 12.56 23.16 22.91
N THR A 346 13.85 23.43 23.11
CA THR A 346 14.73 24.01 22.08
C THR A 346 15.54 22.94 21.35
N HIS A 347 15.26 21.65 21.59
CA HIS A 347 15.94 20.57 20.91
C HIS A 347 15.59 20.60 19.41
N PRO A 348 16.55 20.40 18.50
CA PRO A 348 16.34 20.50 17.05
C PRO A 348 15.17 19.65 16.53
N LEU A 349 14.98 18.44 17.07
CA LEU A 349 13.82 17.58 16.74
C LEU A 349 12.48 18.23 17.06
N LEU A 350 12.37 18.87 18.24
CA LEU A 350 11.12 19.47 18.68
C LEU A 350 10.86 20.79 17.94
N GLU A 351 11.91 21.56 17.67
CA GLU A 351 11.82 22.78 16.85
C GLU A 351 11.40 22.47 15.42
N GLU A 352 11.91 21.38 14.81
CA GLU A 352 11.49 20.92 13.49
C GLU A 352 9.99 20.59 13.47
N ILE A 353 9.51 19.74 14.39
CA ILE A 353 8.11 19.30 14.43
C ILE A 353 7.18 20.47 14.81
N ARG A 354 7.56 21.28 15.80
CA ARG A 354 6.81 22.49 16.18
C ARG A 354 6.68 23.43 14.99
N GLY A 355 7.75 23.59 14.21
CA GLY A 355 7.74 24.41 13.02
C GLY A 355 6.74 23.95 11.96
N LEU A 356 6.64 22.63 11.74
CA LEU A 356 5.63 22.03 10.87
C LEU A 356 4.21 22.24 11.39
N CYS A 357 3.95 22.03 12.68
CA CYS A 357 2.63 22.28 13.28
C CYS A 357 2.22 23.75 13.16
N LEU A 358 3.14 24.69 13.43
CA LEU A 358 2.88 26.13 13.27
C LEU A 358 2.57 26.51 11.81
N GLU A 359 3.16 25.82 10.84
CA GLU A 359 2.83 26.03 9.44
C GLU A 359 1.40 25.60 9.10
N MET A 360 0.95 24.48 9.66
CA MET A 360 -0.42 23.96 9.53
C MET A 360 -1.43 24.86 10.27
N GLU A 361 -1.05 25.47 11.40
CA GLU A 361 -1.78 26.55 12.10
C GLU A 361 -1.86 27.88 11.33
N CYS A 362 -1.44 27.92 10.06
CA CYS A 362 -1.36 29.15 9.27
C CYS A 362 -0.43 30.23 9.87
N ARG A 363 0.60 29.83 10.63
CA ARG A 363 1.68 30.68 11.14
C ARG A 363 3.03 30.34 10.48
N PRO A 364 3.14 30.38 9.14
CA PRO A 364 4.29 29.83 8.41
C PRO A 364 5.61 30.55 8.69
N ALA A 365 5.60 31.85 9.00
CA ALA A 365 6.83 32.59 9.30
C ALA A 365 7.43 32.18 10.65
N GLU A 366 6.56 31.99 11.65
CA GLU A 366 6.96 31.48 12.97
C GLU A 366 7.41 30.03 12.87
N GLY A 367 6.65 29.22 12.12
CA GLY A 367 7.01 27.83 11.85
C GLY A 367 8.37 27.69 11.16
N LEU A 368 8.61 28.47 10.11
CA LEU A 368 9.91 28.48 9.45
C LEU A 368 11.04 28.94 10.39
N ALA A 369 10.80 29.93 11.25
CA ALA A 369 11.82 30.38 12.21
C ALA A 369 12.23 29.26 13.19
N CYS A 370 11.29 28.41 13.61
CA CYS A 370 11.59 27.19 14.39
C CYS A 370 12.47 26.23 13.58
N ILE A 371 12.09 25.89 12.36
CA ILE A 371 12.84 24.94 11.52
C ILE A 371 14.25 25.47 11.21
N LEU A 372 14.41 26.76 10.95
CA LEU A 372 15.74 27.35 10.70
C LEU A 372 16.65 27.30 11.95
N ARG A 373 16.10 27.45 13.16
CA ARG A 373 16.88 27.20 14.40
C ARG A 373 17.35 25.76 14.50
N ALA A 374 16.53 24.79 14.07
CA ALA A 374 16.94 23.40 13.99
C ALA A 374 18.06 23.20 12.95
N CYS A 375 17.97 23.82 11.76
CA CYS A 375 19.05 23.80 10.77
C CYS A 375 20.38 24.32 11.34
N ASP A 376 20.34 25.45 12.05
CA ASP A 376 21.54 26.06 12.65
C ASP A 376 22.15 25.20 13.77
N SER A 377 21.30 24.50 14.52
CA SER A 377 21.71 23.66 15.65
C SER A 377 22.26 22.29 15.22
N THR A 378 21.79 21.76 14.09
CA THR A 378 22.23 20.48 13.51
C THR A 378 22.57 20.62 12.02
N PRO A 379 23.65 21.33 11.67
CA PRO A 379 23.99 21.63 10.26
C PRO A 379 24.37 20.39 9.43
N GLN A 380 24.66 19.27 10.09
CA GLN A 380 24.99 17.99 9.45
C GLN A 380 23.75 17.13 9.16
N ASP A 381 22.58 17.51 9.70
CA ASP A 381 21.32 16.79 9.57
C ASP A 381 20.51 17.38 8.41
N ALA A 382 20.18 16.55 7.41
CA ALA A 382 19.41 16.99 6.26
C ALA A 382 17.92 17.24 6.60
N GLY A 383 17.38 16.64 7.66
CA GLY A 383 15.95 16.67 7.99
C GLY A 383 15.37 18.09 8.09
N PRO A 384 15.91 18.95 8.99
CA PRO A 384 15.44 20.33 9.12
C PRO A 384 15.51 21.13 7.81
N PHE A 385 16.53 20.89 6.97
CA PHE A 385 16.65 21.57 5.67
C PHE A 385 15.57 21.13 4.69
N LEU A 386 15.24 19.84 4.64
CA LEU A 386 14.13 19.31 3.83
C LEU A 386 12.79 19.90 4.30
N SER A 387 12.55 19.94 5.61
CA SER A 387 11.37 20.57 6.22
C SER A 387 11.27 22.07 5.88
N ALA A 388 12.36 22.82 5.98
CA ALA A 388 12.41 24.24 5.63
C ALA A 388 12.13 24.46 4.14
N LEU A 389 12.69 23.60 3.29
CA LEU A 389 12.50 23.63 1.83
C LEU A 389 11.04 23.35 1.47
N ALA A 390 10.40 22.39 2.13
CA ALA A 390 8.99 22.05 1.94
C ALA A 390 8.09 23.27 2.21
N VAL A 391 8.28 23.90 3.38
CA VAL A 391 7.52 25.08 3.80
C VAL A 391 7.76 26.25 2.84
N ALA A 392 9.02 26.57 2.55
CA ALA A 392 9.37 27.68 1.67
C ALA A 392 8.82 27.48 0.25
N THR A 393 8.82 26.23 -0.25
CA THR A 393 8.26 25.87 -1.56
C THR A 393 6.74 26.05 -1.59
N ARG A 394 6.00 25.53 -0.59
CA ARG A 394 4.54 25.72 -0.49
C ARG A 394 4.14 27.19 -0.45
N ARG A 395 4.99 28.05 0.13
CA ARG A 395 4.73 29.50 0.29
C ARG A 395 5.34 30.36 -0.83
N GLY A 396 6.09 29.77 -1.76
CA GLY A 396 6.71 30.50 -2.87
C GLY A 396 7.85 31.44 -2.46
N TRP A 397 8.53 31.18 -1.33
CA TRP A 397 9.60 32.02 -0.80
C TRP A 397 10.96 31.74 -1.47
N LYS A 398 11.11 32.21 -2.72
CA LYS A 398 12.26 31.92 -3.59
C LYS A 398 13.64 32.20 -2.95
N ASP A 399 13.79 33.31 -2.25
CA ASP A 399 15.08 33.68 -1.62
C ASP A 399 15.46 32.70 -0.50
N ILE A 400 14.46 32.23 0.24
CA ILE A 400 14.63 31.26 1.33
C ILE A 400 14.96 29.89 0.75
N ILE A 401 14.23 29.46 -0.29
CA ILE A 401 14.53 28.21 -1.02
C ILE A 401 16.00 28.21 -1.47
N ALA A 402 16.46 29.30 -2.10
CA ALA A 402 17.84 29.42 -2.56
C ALA A 402 18.85 29.44 -1.42
N ALA A 403 18.53 30.06 -0.28
CA ALA A 403 19.38 30.09 0.90
C ALA A 403 19.51 28.71 1.55
N VAL A 404 18.39 28.04 1.82
CA VAL A 404 18.35 26.66 2.36
C VAL A 404 19.10 25.71 1.44
N HIS A 405 18.90 25.83 0.12
CA HIS A 405 19.57 24.99 -0.87
C HIS A 405 21.10 25.14 -0.84
N ARG A 406 21.62 26.33 -0.56
CA ARG A 406 23.08 26.57 -0.49
C ARG A 406 23.71 26.08 0.81
N SER A 407 22.94 26.07 1.90
CA SER A 407 23.47 25.82 3.25
C SER A 407 23.29 24.38 3.73
N ALA A 408 22.51 23.54 3.03
CA ALA A 408 22.26 22.17 3.49
C ALA A 408 23.49 21.25 3.40
N PRO A 409 23.53 20.21 4.24
CA PRO A 409 24.59 19.21 4.21
C PRO A 409 24.58 18.41 2.90
N ALA A 410 25.74 17.81 2.59
CA ALA A 410 25.90 17.00 1.37
C ALA A 410 24.93 15.82 1.30
N SER A 411 24.53 15.26 2.45
CA SER A 411 23.56 14.17 2.58
C SER A 411 22.17 14.52 2.03
N ALA A 412 21.79 15.80 1.98
CA ALA A 412 20.51 16.23 1.41
C ALA A 412 20.31 15.80 -0.05
N ARG A 413 21.40 15.57 -0.80
CA ARG A 413 21.38 15.12 -2.20
C ARG A 413 20.85 13.71 -2.39
N HIS A 414 20.71 12.93 -1.33
CA HIS A 414 20.15 11.58 -1.38
C HIS A 414 18.61 11.56 -1.38
N TYR A 415 17.96 12.70 -1.16
CA TYR A 415 16.51 12.80 -1.03
C TYR A 415 15.86 13.35 -2.31
N SER A 416 14.78 12.72 -2.77
CA SER A 416 14.04 13.10 -3.99
C SER A 416 13.56 14.55 -3.96
N GLN A 417 13.00 14.97 -2.82
CA GLN A 417 12.53 16.34 -2.59
C GLN A 417 13.60 17.41 -2.85
N TRP A 418 14.86 17.08 -2.53
CA TRP A 418 16.00 17.95 -2.80
C TRP A 418 16.27 18.05 -4.31
N LEU A 419 16.28 16.91 -5.00
CA LEU A 419 16.52 16.84 -6.45
C LEU A 419 15.41 17.55 -7.25
N GLU A 420 14.15 17.36 -6.87
CA GLU A 420 13.01 18.05 -7.48
C GLU A 420 13.11 19.57 -7.34
N THR A 421 13.46 20.03 -6.14
CA THR A 421 13.61 21.48 -5.90
C THR A 421 14.82 22.03 -6.65
N ALA A 422 15.92 21.28 -6.73
CA ALA A 422 17.08 21.65 -7.54
C ALA A 422 16.75 21.75 -9.03
N ALA A 423 15.90 20.88 -9.56
CA ALA A 423 15.41 20.94 -10.95
C ALA A 423 14.55 22.19 -11.19
N ARG A 424 13.60 22.48 -10.27
CA ARG A 424 12.76 23.69 -10.31
C ARG A 424 13.56 24.99 -10.24
N LEU A 425 14.63 25.03 -9.44
CA LEU A 425 15.52 26.19 -9.36
C LEU A 425 16.35 26.42 -10.64
N LYS A 426 16.53 25.38 -11.47
CA LYS A 426 17.30 25.41 -12.71
C LYS A 426 16.45 25.58 -13.97
N ASP A 427 15.13 25.78 -13.84
CA ASP A 427 14.16 25.73 -14.94
C ASP A 427 14.32 24.46 -15.82
N ALA A 428 14.76 23.35 -15.21
CA ALA A 428 14.90 22.05 -15.87
C ALA A 428 13.68 21.18 -15.56
N GLU A 429 13.21 20.38 -16.52
CA GLU A 429 12.25 19.31 -16.19
C GLU A 429 12.90 18.39 -15.16
N PRO A 430 12.24 18.11 -14.02
CA PRO A 430 12.74 17.11 -13.09
C PRO A 430 12.88 15.79 -13.85
N GLU A 431 14.03 15.11 -13.70
CA GLU A 431 14.11 13.71 -14.11
C GLU A 431 12.94 12.99 -13.46
N LYS A 432 12.11 12.32 -14.26
CA LYS A 432 10.95 11.59 -13.77
C LYS A 432 11.43 10.44 -12.90
N PHE A 433 11.52 10.69 -11.60
CA PHE A 433 11.57 9.63 -10.61
C PHE A 433 10.17 9.03 -10.49
N PRO A 434 10.05 7.71 -10.31
CA PRO A 434 8.74 7.08 -10.16
C PRO A 434 7.97 7.76 -9.03
N GLU A 435 6.92 8.50 -9.39
CA GLU A 435 6.01 9.18 -8.48
C GLU A 435 5.22 8.15 -7.68
N ARG A 436 5.80 7.66 -6.58
CA ARG A 436 5.07 7.32 -5.36
C ARG A 436 5.96 7.63 -4.18
N GLU A 437 5.60 8.67 -3.43
CA GLU A 437 6.05 8.86 -2.06
C GLU A 437 5.62 7.63 -1.25
N PHE A 438 6.51 6.65 -1.16
CA PHE A 438 6.43 5.63 -0.13
C PHE A 438 6.51 6.39 1.20
N ARG A 439 5.48 6.29 2.04
CA ARG A 439 5.44 7.01 3.34
C ARG A 439 6.38 6.36 4.37
N GLY A 440 6.77 5.11 4.16
CA GLY A 440 7.97 4.48 4.71
C GLY A 440 9.26 4.75 3.91
N GLN A 441 10.31 5.16 4.62
CA GLN A 441 11.72 4.85 4.32
C GLN A 441 12.10 4.72 2.81
N SER A 442 12.31 5.85 2.12
CA SER A 442 12.99 5.92 0.82
C SER A 442 14.32 5.16 0.79
N ASP A 443 14.92 5.01 1.96
CA ASP A 443 16.24 4.52 2.29
C ASP A 443 16.32 2.98 2.30
N LEU A 444 15.17 2.29 2.33
CA LEU A 444 15.09 0.82 2.25
C LEU A 444 14.68 0.32 0.85
N GLY A 445 14.24 1.21 -0.04
CA GLY A 445 14.05 0.92 -1.47
C GLY A 445 15.28 1.20 -2.35
N GLY A 446 16.25 1.96 -1.86
CA GLY A 446 17.51 2.23 -2.54
C GLY A 446 18.61 1.24 -2.18
N MET A 447 18.43 -0.04 -2.52
CA MET A 447 19.41 -1.12 -2.36
C MET A 447 20.26 -1.05 -1.08
N ILE A 448 19.87 -1.80 -0.06
CA ILE A 448 20.91 -2.59 0.62
C ILE A 448 21.39 -3.58 -0.44
N VAL A 449 22.34 -3.13 -1.26
CA VAL A 449 23.33 -4.05 -1.80
C VAL A 449 24.00 -4.57 -0.54
N GLU A 450 23.53 -5.71 -0.01
CA GLU A 450 24.46 -6.64 0.56
C GLU A 450 25.55 -6.73 -0.51
N GLU A 451 26.72 -6.15 -0.24
CA GLU A 451 27.90 -6.41 -1.05
C GLU A 451 28.04 -7.92 -1.02
N ASN A 452 27.42 -8.56 -2.01
CA ASN A 452 27.53 -9.97 -2.30
C ASN A 452 29.02 -10.25 -2.19
N GLU A 453 29.44 -11.17 -1.33
CA GLU A 453 30.85 -11.57 -1.27
C GLU A 453 31.37 -11.99 -2.67
N ALA A 454 30.46 -12.30 -3.60
CA ALA A 454 30.71 -12.48 -5.03
C ALA A 454 31.19 -11.23 -5.81
N VAL A 455 30.90 -10.01 -5.37
CA VAL A 455 31.39 -8.76 -5.98
C VAL A 455 32.78 -8.40 -5.44
N ARG A 456 33.07 -8.71 -4.17
CA ARG A 456 34.43 -8.58 -3.61
C ARG A 456 35.39 -9.62 -4.20
N SER A 457 34.93 -10.82 -4.54
CA SER A 457 35.76 -11.82 -5.23
C SER A 457 36.04 -11.44 -6.69
N ARG A 458 35.06 -10.87 -7.42
CA ARG A 458 35.29 -10.37 -8.78
C ARG A 458 36.22 -9.16 -8.84
N ARG A 459 36.12 -8.19 -7.92
CA ARG A 459 37.08 -7.07 -7.87
C ARG A 459 38.50 -7.52 -7.53
N ARG A 460 38.67 -8.53 -6.66
CA ARG A 460 40.01 -9.10 -6.38
C ARG A 460 40.59 -9.90 -7.55
N GLU A 461 39.76 -10.53 -8.38
CA GLU A 461 40.21 -11.21 -9.60
C GLU A 461 40.55 -10.23 -10.73
N GLU A 462 39.86 -9.08 -10.83
CA GLU A 462 40.21 -8.03 -11.79
C GLU A 462 41.50 -7.30 -11.39
N ASP A 463 41.67 -6.93 -10.12
CA ASP A 463 42.89 -6.26 -9.65
C ASP A 463 44.15 -7.16 -9.72
N SER A 464 43.99 -8.48 -9.67
CA SER A 464 45.10 -9.43 -9.84
C SER A 464 45.43 -9.74 -11.29
N ARG A 465 44.57 -9.37 -12.25
CA ARG A 465 44.86 -9.45 -13.70
C ARG A 465 45.53 -8.20 -14.24
N THR A 466 45.34 -7.05 -13.59
CA THR A 466 45.98 -5.78 -14.01
C THR A 466 47.44 -5.65 -13.55
N PHE A 467 47.92 -6.59 -12.72
CA PHE A 467 49.30 -6.65 -12.20
C PHE A 467 50.13 -7.85 -12.73
N ARG A 468 49.77 -8.41 -13.89
CA ARG A 468 50.61 -9.39 -14.60
C ARG A 468 51.03 -8.92 -15.98
#